data_AF-A0A8I2AG49-F1
#
_entry.id   AF-A0A8I2AG49-F1
#
_cell.length_a   1.000
_cell.length_b   1.000
_cell.length_c   1.000
_cell.angle_alpha   90.00
_cell.angle_beta   90.00
_cell.angle_gamma   90.00
#
_symmetry.space_group_name_H-M   'P 1'
#
loop_
_entity.id
_entity.type
_entity.pdbx_description
1 polymer ?
#
loop_
_entity_poly.entity_id
_entity_poly.type
_entity_poly.pdbx_seq_one_letter_code
_entity_poly.pdbx_strand_id
1 'polypeptide(L)'
;MKVLVHAELGGGVSEWKGISGIDGMGVGEFVEWYTRNGGTLRHSLLSGNYLPQGIKFIEITEPNGGLCKLCIPTIIDRVIQQAIAQHRLFVN
;
A
#
# COMPACT_ATOMS: atom_id res chain seq x y z
N MET A 1 7.99 -4.03 10.06
CA MET A 1 6.95 -3.46 9.17
C MET A 1 7.04 -1.93 9.27
N LYS A 2 7.85 -1.30 8.42
CA LYS A 2 8.08 0.16 8.45
C LYS A 2 7.43 0.71 7.19
N VAL A 3 6.13 0.96 7.26
CA VAL A 3 5.41 1.67 6.20
C VAL A 3 5.95 3.09 6.25
N LEU A 4 6.78 3.45 5.27
CA LEU A 4 7.28 4.81 5.07
C LEU A 4 6.09 5.68 4.66
N VAL A 5 5.43 6.27 5.65
CA VAL A 5 4.62 7.46 5.47
C VAL A 5 5.38 8.57 6.20
N HIS A 6 6.42 9.09 5.57
CA HIS A 6 6.98 10.38 5.99
C HIS A 6 6.14 11.46 5.32
N ALA A 7 5.03 11.79 5.97
CA ALA A 7 4.37 13.06 5.74
C ALA A 7 3.91 13.54 7.12
N GLU A 8 4.51 14.65 7.57
CA GLU A 8 4.13 15.37 8.79
C GLU A 8 2.80 16.11 8.55
N LEU A 9 1.78 15.35 8.18
CA LEU A 9 0.41 15.81 8.04
C LEU A 9 -0.23 15.63 9.41
N GLY A 10 -0.97 16.62 9.89
CA GLY A 10 -1.44 16.75 11.29
C GLY A 10 -2.36 15.65 11.85
N GLY A 11 -2.48 14.51 11.16
CA GLY A 11 -3.10 13.29 11.65
C GLY A 11 -2.03 12.26 12.01
N GLY A 12 -2.07 11.72 13.23
CA GLY A 12 -1.10 10.73 13.68
C GLY A 12 -1.00 9.54 12.72
N VAL A 13 0.18 8.92 12.59
CA VAL A 13 0.45 7.75 11.73
C VAL A 13 -0.58 6.60 11.91
N SER A 14 -1.30 6.58 13.03
CA SER A 14 -2.44 5.70 13.31
C SER A 14 -3.68 5.91 12.43
N GLU A 15 -3.97 7.13 11.97
CA GLU A 15 -5.20 7.45 11.23
C GLU A 15 -5.18 6.89 9.80
N TRP A 16 -3.98 6.83 9.21
CA TRP A 16 -3.78 6.37 7.83
C TRP A 16 -3.46 4.87 7.73
N LYS A 17 -3.11 4.23 8.86
CA LYS A 17 -2.69 2.82 8.94
C LYS A 17 -3.75 1.79 8.51
N GLY A 18 -4.98 2.22 8.25
CA GLY A 18 -6.10 1.33 7.91
C GLY A 18 -6.81 1.65 6.59
N ILE A 19 -6.41 2.67 5.82
CA ILE A 19 -7.17 3.03 4.63
C ILE A 19 -6.94 2.02 3.51
N SER A 20 -8.05 1.51 2.99
CA SER A 20 -8.09 0.60 1.86
C SER A 20 -7.72 1.32 0.56
N GLY A 21 -7.17 0.56 -0.39
CA GLY A 21 -6.98 1.05 -1.75
C GLY A 21 -8.32 1.24 -2.49
N ILE A 22 -8.24 1.37 -3.81
CA ILE A 22 -9.41 1.50 -4.67
C ILE A 22 -10.30 0.24 -4.66
N ASP A 23 -9.71 -0.90 -4.32
CA ASP A 23 -10.35 -2.21 -4.19
C ASP A 23 -11.17 -2.37 -2.89
N GLY A 24 -11.09 -1.43 -1.96
CA GLY A 24 -11.82 -1.48 -0.70
C GLY A 24 -11.27 -2.48 0.32
N MET A 25 -10.25 -3.28 -0.03
CA MET A 25 -9.72 -4.32 0.84
C MET A 25 -8.94 -3.73 2.01
N GLY A 26 -9.37 -4.09 3.23
CA GLY A 26 -8.68 -3.75 4.47
C GLY A 26 -7.49 -4.68 4.76
N VAL A 27 -6.67 -4.29 5.74
CA VAL A 27 -5.48 -5.09 6.15
C VAL A 27 -5.88 -6.47 6.68
N GLY A 28 -7.00 -6.56 7.41
CA GLY A 28 -7.47 -7.82 8.00
C GLY A 28 -7.92 -8.87 6.97
N GLU A 29 -8.28 -8.44 5.77
CA GLU A 29 -8.81 -9.30 4.71
C GLU A 29 -7.70 -9.90 3.83
N PHE A 30 -6.48 -9.35 3.91
CA PHE A 30 -5.38 -9.75 3.04
C PHE A 30 -4.99 -11.23 3.17
N VAL A 31 -5.00 -11.77 4.40
CA VAL A 31 -4.58 -13.16 4.63
C VAL A 31 -5.53 -14.11 3.91
N GLU A 32 -6.84 -13.92 4.06
CA GLU A 32 -7.85 -14.76 3.41
C GLU A 32 -7.83 -14.60 1.88
N TRP A 33 -7.64 -13.36 1.39
CA TRP A 33 -7.43 -13.11 -0.03
C TRP A 33 -6.18 -13.85 -0.55
N TYR A 34 -5.06 -13.77 0.17
CA TYR A 34 -3.81 -14.39 -0.24
C TYR A 34 -3.88 -15.92 -0.22
N THR A 35 -4.57 -16.53 0.74
CA THR A 35 -4.81 -17.98 0.76
C THR A 35 -5.51 -18.45 -0.52
N ARG A 36 -6.45 -17.66 -1.06
CA ARG A 36 -7.20 -18.00 -2.27
C ARG A 36 -6.47 -17.63 -3.56
N ASN A 37 -5.78 -16.49 -3.57
CA ASN A 37 -5.26 -15.86 -4.81
C ASN A 37 -3.73 -15.85 -4.91
N GLY A 38 -3.01 -16.21 -3.85
CA GLY A 38 -1.56 -16.07 -3.73
C GLY A 38 -0.75 -16.85 -4.77
N GLY A 39 -1.23 -18.03 -5.16
CA GLY A 39 -0.61 -18.83 -6.24
C GLY A 39 -0.63 -18.09 -7.58
N THR A 40 -1.80 -17.55 -7.96
CA THR A 40 -1.97 -16.75 -9.18
C THR A 40 -1.14 -15.47 -9.14
N LEU A 41 -1.16 -14.76 -7.99
CA LEU A 41 -0.35 -13.56 -7.79
C LEU A 41 1.15 -13.86 -7.96
N ARG A 42 1.64 -14.94 -7.36
CA ARG A 42 3.05 -15.32 -7.49
C ARG A 42 3.41 -15.66 -8.94
N HIS A 43 2.53 -16.38 -9.63
CA HIS A 43 2.74 -16.71 -11.04
C HIS A 43 2.80 -15.46 -11.94
N SER A 44 1.91 -14.49 -11.74
CA SER A 44 1.92 -13.25 -12.53
C SER A 44 3.16 -12.40 -12.26
N LEU A 45 3.61 -12.33 -11.00
CA LEU A 45 4.85 -11.64 -10.63
C LEU A 45 6.08 -12.29 -11.29
N LEU A 46 6.20 -13.62 -11.22
CA LEU A 46 7.36 -14.34 -11.78
C LEU A 46 7.38 -14.35 -13.30
N SER A 47 6.21 -14.32 -13.94
CA SER A 47 6.10 -14.24 -15.40
C SER A 47 6.22 -12.81 -15.95
N GLY A 48 6.34 -11.79 -15.09
CA GLY A 48 6.42 -10.39 -15.49
C GLY A 48 5.10 -9.79 -15.97
N ASN A 49 3.98 -10.49 -15.77
CA ASN A 49 2.64 -10.08 -16.23
C ASN A 49 1.83 -9.37 -15.14
N TYR A 50 2.38 -9.15 -13.94
CA TYR A 50 1.70 -8.42 -12.89
C TYR A 50 1.53 -6.94 -13.26
N LEU A 51 0.28 -6.47 -13.27
CA LEU A 51 -0.06 -5.06 -13.43
C LEU A 51 -0.55 -4.51 -12.08
N PRO A 52 0.10 -3.47 -11.52
CA PRO A 52 -0.39 -2.82 -10.30
C PRO A 52 -1.79 -2.26 -10.48
N GLN A 53 -2.57 -2.26 -9.40
CA GLN A 53 -3.92 -1.72 -9.45
C GLN A 53 -3.93 -0.18 -9.43
N GLY A 54 -5.09 0.39 -9.76
CA GLY A 54 -5.33 1.82 -9.65
C GLY A 54 -5.09 2.34 -8.23
N ILE A 55 -4.65 3.60 -8.13
CA ILE A 55 -4.39 4.27 -6.86
C ILE A 55 -5.63 5.03 -6.42
N LYS A 56 -6.02 4.89 -5.15
CA LYS A 56 -7.05 5.74 -4.55
C LYS A 56 -6.44 7.06 -4.11
N PHE A 57 -7.07 8.16 -4.48
CA PHE A 57 -6.66 9.49 -4.02
C PHE A 57 -7.58 9.95 -2.90
N ILE A 58 -6.99 10.48 -1.83
CA ILE A 58 -7.74 11.20 -0.80
C ILE A 58 -7.14 12.58 -0.62
N GLU A 59 -7.99 13.58 -0.47
CA GLU A 59 -7.57 14.93 -0.12
C GLU A 59 -7.65 15.10 1.39
N ILE A 60 -6.59 15.67 1.96
CA ILE A 60 -6.53 16.01 3.36
C ILE A 60 -6.09 17.45 3.51
N THR A 61 -6.56 18.12 4.55
CA THR A 61 -6.14 19.48 4.86
C THR A 61 -4.88 19.43 5.73
N GLU A 62 -3.84 20.13 5.31
CA GLU A 62 -2.63 20.34 6.08
C GLU A 62 -2.89 21.27 7.28
N PRO A 63 -2.08 21.22 8.34
CA PRO A 63 -2.23 22.12 9.49
C PRO A 63 -2.16 23.62 9.13
N ASN A 64 -1.48 23.96 8.03
CA ASN A 64 -1.34 25.31 7.50
C ASN A 64 -2.52 25.75 6.59
N GLY A 65 -3.54 24.90 6.41
CA GLY A 65 -4.70 25.15 5.55
C GLY A 65 -4.55 24.76 4.08
N GLY A 66 -3.38 24.26 3.66
CA GLY A 66 -3.16 23.70 2.32
C GLY A 66 -3.91 22.38 2.10
N LEU A 67 -4.15 22.02 0.84
CA LEU A 67 -4.67 20.69 0.47
C LEU A 67 -3.52 19.78 0.05
N CYS A 68 -3.41 18.62 0.70
CA CYS A 68 -2.48 17.57 0.33
C CYS A 68 -3.26 16.38 -0.25
N LYS A 69 -2.84 15.90 -1.42
CA LYS A 69 -3.42 14.73 -2.08
C LYS A 69 -2.59 13.49 -1.75
N LEU A 70 -3.13 12.59 -0.96
CA LEU A 70 -2.50 11.30 -0.66
C LEU A 70 -2.85 10.24 -1.70
N CYS A 71 -1.83 9.48 -2.09
CA CYS A 71 -1.93 8.32 -2.96
C CYS A 71 -1.96 7.04 -2.11
N ILE A 72 -3.03 6.26 -2.22
CA ILE A 72 -3.23 5.02 -1.45
C ILE A 72 -3.30 3.84 -2.43
N PRO A 73 -2.21 3.06 -2.57
CA PRO A 73 -2.21 1.82 -3.35
C PRO A 73 -3.08 0.75 -2.67
N THR A 74 -3.39 -0.33 -3.37
CA THR A 74 -4.04 -1.50 -2.75
C THR A 74 -3.13 -2.19 -1.74
N ILE A 75 -3.70 -2.99 -0.84
CA ILE A 75 -2.89 -3.76 0.12
C ILE A 75 -1.91 -4.69 -0.61
N ILE A 76 -2.33 -5.30 -1.71
CA ILE A 76 -1.51 -6.21 -2.52
C ILE A 76 -0.28 -5.45 -3.05
N ASP A 77 -0.50 -4.29 -3.64
CA ASP A 77 0.58 -3.43 -4.16
C ASP A 77 1.51 -2.97 -3.04
N ARG A 78 0.98 -2.62 -1.86
CA ARG A 78 1.79 -2.22 -0.70
C ARG A 78 2.68 -3.36 -0.21
N VAL A 79 2.17 -4.59 -0.17
CA VAL A 79 2.96 -5.78 0.22
C VAL A 79 4.08 -6.04 -0.79
N ILE A 80 3.80 -5.96 -2.08
CA ILE A 80 4.80 -6.15 -3.14
C ILE A 80 5.88 -5.05 -3.06
N GLN A 81 5.48 -3.78 -2.97
CA GLN A 81 6.41 -2.67 -2.82
C GLN A 81 7.27 -2.81 -1.56
N GLN A 82 6.68 -3.24 -0.45
CA GLN A 82 7.40 -3.49 0.79
C GLN A 82 8.42 -4.62 0.66
N ALA A 83 8.08 -5.71 -0.03
CA ALA A 83 8.99 -6.82 -0.28
C ALA A 83 10.19 -6.37 -1.14
N ILE A 84 9.94 -5.57 -2.18
CA ILE A 84 11.01 -4.97 -3.01
C ILE A 84 11.89 -4.05 -2.17
N ALA A 85 11.29 -3.18 -1.36
CA ALA A 85 12.02 -2.25 -0.50
C ALA A 85 12.87 -3.00 0.53
N GLN A 86 12.32 -4.05 1.15
CA GLN A 86 13.06 -4.91 2.08
C GLN A 86 14.24 -5.57 1.37
N HIS A 87 14.03 -6.16 0.19
CA HIS A 87 15.11 -6.77 -0.56
C HIS A 87 16.24 -5.77 -0.81
N ARG A 88 15.93 -4.55 -1.30
CA ARG A 88 16.92 -3.48 -1.55
C ARG A 88 17.72 -3.07 -0.30
N LEU A 89 17.11 -3.14 0.89
CA LEU A 89 17.77 -2.81 2.15
C LEU A 89 18.73 -3.91 2.63
N PHE A 90 18.63 -5.13 2.11
CA PHE A 90 19.48 -6.26 2.50
C PHE A 90 20.63 -6.55 1.52
N VAL A 91 20.70 -5.85 0.37
CA VAL A 91 21.76 -6.03 -0.64
C VAL A 91 22.79 -4.88 -0.68
N ASN A 92 22.79 -4.01 0.33
CA ASN A 92 23.82 -2.98 0.56
C ASN A 92 24.62 -3.29 1.82
#